data_AF-A0A0M4FXU3-F1
#
_entry.id   AF-A0A0M4FXU3-F1
#
_cell.length_a   1.000
_cell.length_b   1.000
_cell.length_c   1.000
_cell.angle_alpha   90.00
_cell.angle_beta   90.00
_cell.angle_gamma   90.00
#
_symmetry.space_group_name_H-M   'P 1'
#
loop_
_entity.id
_entity.type
_entity.pdbx_description
1 polymer ?
#
loop_
_entity_poly.entity_id
_entity_poly.type
_entity_poly.pdbx_seq_one_letter_code
_entity_poly.pdbx_strand_id
1 'polypeptide(L)'
;MNKNLQAFSIIFLGVCIVISSWFISEALKTNNSEIVERQNEKVLNENRYEHIMIVTDYFRIFDKQTGDYWEQIGGGDWEKNTPILNPNN
;
A
#
# COMPACT_ATOMS: atom_id res chain seq x y z
N MET A 1 44.39 -14.20 35.41
CA MET A 1 43.19 -14.26 34.55
C MET A 1 42.78 -15.71 34.41
N ASN A 2 41.57 -16.07 34.85
CA ASN A 2 41.16 -17.48 34.89
C ASN A 2 40.77 -17.92 33.47
N LYS A 3 41.51 -18.88 32.88
CA LYS A 3 41.35 -19.27 31.46
C LYS A 3 39.91 -19.74 31.13
N ASN A 4 39.23 -20.31 32.12
CA ASN A 4 37.86 -20.77 32.00
C ASN A 4 36.85 -19.61 31.82
N LEU A 5 37.09 -18.46 32.44
CA LEU A 5 36.23 -17.28 32.28
C LEU A 5 36.35 -16.68 30.88
N GLN A 6 37.54 -16.70 30.29
CA GLN A 6 37.78 -16.19 28.94
C GLN A 6 37.08 -17.06 27.89
N ALA A 7 37.19 -18.38 28.02
CA ALA A 7 36.51 -19.32 27.13
C ALA A 7 34.97 -19.22 27.26
N PHE A 8 34.44 -19.09 28.48
CA PHE A 8 33.02 -18.94 28.72
C PHE A 8 32.45 -17.65 28.10
N SER A 9 33.18 -16.54 28.20
CA SER A 9 32.78 -15.26 27.59
C SER A 9 32.65 -15.35 26.07
N ILE A 10 33.56 -16.05 25.40
CA ILE A 10 33.53 -16.23 23.94
C ILE A 10 32.34 -17.08 23.50
N ILE A 11 32.07 -18.17 24.22
CA ILE A 11 30.93 -19.05 23.93
C ILE A 11 29.61 -18.30 24.16
N PHE A 12 29.50 -17.60 25.29
CA PHE A 12 28.32 -16.81 25.61
C PHE A 12 28.06 -15.71 24.56
N LEU A 13 29.10 -15.00 24.13
CA LEU A 13 29.00 -14.00 23.06
C LEU A 13 28.48 -14.62 21.76
N GLY A 14 29.00 -15.77 21.37
CA GLY A 14 28.54 -16.49 20.17
C GLY A 14 27.05 -16.84 20.24
N VAL A 15 26.59 -17.35 21.38
CA VAL A 15 25.17 -17.67 21.62
C VAL A 15 24.31 -16.41 21.56
N CYS A 16 24.75 -15.31 22.18
CA CYS A 16 24.03 -14.04 22.12
C CYS A 16 23.86 -13.52 20.69
N ILE A 17 24.91 -13.59 19.85
CA ILE A 17 24.83 -13.15 18.44
C ILE A 17 23.78 -13.95 17.66
N VAL A 18 23.75 -15.27 17.84
CA VAL A 18 22.77 -16.13 17.16
C VAL A 18 21.34 -15.81 17.61
N ILE A 19 21.12 -15.65 18.91
CA ILE A 19 19.80 -15.32 19.47
C ILE A 19 19.35 -13.92 18.99
N SER A 20 20.23 -12.93 19.03
CA SER A 20 19.93 -11.57 18.55
C SER A 20 19.59 -11.56 17.06
N SER A 21 20.29 -12.33 16.23
CA SER A 21 19.97 -12.45 14.80
C SER A 21 18.57 -13.02 14.56
N TRP A 22 18.13 -13.97 15.41
CA TRP A 22 16.78 -14.51 15.32
C TRP A 22 15.73 -13.44 15.67
N PHE A 23 15.92 -12.71 16.77
CA PHE A 23 15.02 -11.62 17.15
C PHE A 23 14.93 -10.51 16.10
N ILE A 24 16.04 -10.13 15.46
CA ILE A 24 16.04 -9.16 14.36
C ILE A 24 15.26 -9.70 13.15
N SER A 25 15.40 -10.97 12.81
CA SER A 25 14.67 -11.58 11.68
C SER A 25 13.17 -11.58 11.90
N GLU A 26 12.72 -11.85 13.13
CA GLU A 26 11.31 -11.79 13.51
C GLU A 26 10.78 -10.34 13.39
N ALA A 27 11.53 -9.38 13.94
CA ALA A 27 11.17 -7.96 13.90
C ALA A 27 11.07 -7.43 12.45
N LEU A 28 11.99 -7.83 11.57
CA LEU A 28 11.95 -7.42 10.16
C LEU A 28 10.75 -8.04 9.42
N LYS A 29 10.37 -9.27 9.73
CA LYS A 29 9.17 -9.90 9.13
C LYS A 29 7.90 -9.15 9.50
N THR A 30 7.70 -8.82 10.77
CA THR A 30 6.49 -8.11 11.24
C THR A 30 6.37 -6.71 10.63
N ASN A 31 7.48 -5.96 10.55
CA ASN A 31 7.46 -4.63 9.95
C ASN A 31 7.19 -4.68 8.44
N ASN A 32 7.75 -5.65 7.71
CA ASN A 32 7.52 -5.77 6.28
C ASN A 32 6.11 -6.26 5.94
N SER A 33 5.50 -7.14 6.74
CA SER A 33 4.10 -7.54 6.50
C SER A 33 3.12 -6.37 6.66
N GLU A 34 3.31 -5.55 7.70
CA GLU A 34 2.44 -4.39 7.95
C GLU A 34 2.69 -3.24 6.95
N ILE A 35 3.94 -3.08 6.47
CA ILE A 35 4.27 -2.10 5.42
C ILE A 35 3.74 -2.57 4.07
N VAL A 36 3.85 -3.86 3.72
CA VAL A 36 3.36 -4.41 2.45
C VAL A 36 1.82 -4.41 2.39
N GLU A 37 1.12 -4.66 3.50
CA GLU A 37 -0.33 -4.48 3.57
C GLU A 37 -0.74 -3.01 3.44
N ARG A 38 -0.13 -2.09 4.20
CA ARG A 38 -0.44 -0.66 4.09
C ARG A 38 -0.07 -0.05 2.74
N GLN A 39 0.96 -0.57 2.09
CA GLN A 39 1.38 -0.11 0.77
C GLN A 39 0.50 -0.70 -0.35
N ASN A 40 0.03 -1.94 -0.23
CA ASN A 40 -1.01 -2.47 -1.12
C ASN A 40 -2.35 -1.75 -0.94
N GLU A 41 -2.76 -1.47 0.31
CA GLU A 41 -3.99 -0.74 0.59
C GLU A 41 -3.90 0.71 0.12
N LYS A 42 -2.76 1.38 0.29
CA LYS A 42 -2.52 2.70 -0.31
C LYS A 42 -2.50 2.64 -1.82
N VAL A 43 -1.76 1.74 -2.48
CA VAL A 43 -1.73 1.67 -3.95
C VAL A 43 -3.12 1.34 -4.55
N LEU A 44 -3.93 0.52 -3.85
CA LEU A 44 -5.29 0.20 -4.27
C LEU A 44 -6.27 1.37 -4.07
N ASN A 45 -6.11 2.19 -3.01
CA ASN A 45 -7.01 3.31 -2.71
C ASN A 45 -6.54 4.68 -3.23
N GLU A 46 -5.24 4.90 -3.43
CA GLU A 46 -4.63 6.19 -3.77
C GLU A 46 -4.94 6.61 -5.22
N ASN A 47 -5.34 5.68 -6.08
CA ASN A 47 -5.64 5.93 -7.50
C ASN A 47 -6.99 5.35 -7.96
N ARG A 48 -7.96 5.20 -7.06
CA ARG A 48 -9.31 4.72 -7.41
C ARG A 48 -10.03 5.65 -8.38
N TYR A 49 -9.85 6.96 -8.20
CA TYR A 49 -10.49 8.00 -8.98
C TYR A 49 -9.48 8.76 -9.82
N GLU A 50 -9.70 8.80 -11.13
CA GLU A 50 -8.96 9.67 -12.04
C GLU A 50 -9.82 10.88 -12.40
N HIS A 51 -9.25 12.07 -12.19
CA HIS A 51 -9.87 13.32 -12.62
C HIS A 51 -9.44 13.65 -14.05
N ILE A 52 -10.42 13.77 -14.94
CA ILE A 52 -10.20 14.08 -16.35
C ILE A 52 -10.82 15.44 -16.63
N MET A 53 -9.99 16.48 -16.81
CA MET A 53 -10.47 17.76 -17.34
C MET A 53 -10.68 17.62 -18.85
N ILE A 54 -11.91 17.84 -19.30
CA ILE A 54 -12.23 17.76 -20.75
C ILE A 54 -12.29 19.16 -21.35
N VAL A 55 -12.85 20.14 -20.63
CA VAL A 55 -12.85 21.59 -20.95
C VAL A 55 -12.95 22.38 -19.62
N THR A 56 -12.67 23.69 -19.60
CA THR A 56 -12.60 24.55 -18.40
C THR A 56 -13.78 24.43 -17.41
N ASP A 57 -14.98 24.11 -17.91
CA ASP A 57 -16.21 23.96 -17.10
C ASP A 57 -16.80 22.54 -17.17
N TYR A 58 -16.01 21.53 -17.53
CA TYR A 58 -16.48 20.14 -17.59
C TYR A 58 -15.55 19.23 -16.78
N PHE A 59 -16.07 18.72 -15.66
CA PHE A 59 -15.35 17.84 -14.75
C PHE A 59 -15.88 16.41 -14.90
N ARG A 60 -14.96 15.45 -15.04
CA ARG A 60 -15.28 14.01 -15.05
C ARG A 60 -14.42 13.28 -14.03
N ILE A 61 -15.07 12.48 -13.19
CA ILE A 61 -14.42 11.56 -12.25
C ILE A 61 -14.70 10.13 -12.71
N PHE A 62 -13.65 9.36 -12.95
CA PHE A 62 -13.76 7.96 -13.35
C PHE A 62 -13.44 7.03 -12.18
N ASP A 63 -14.35 6.12 -11.83
CA ASP A 63 -14.12 5.05 -10.85
C ASP A 63 -13.59 3.79 -11.56
N LYS A 64 -12.32 3.47 -11.35
CA LYS A 64 -11.67 2.31 -11.99
C LYS A 64 -12.23 0.96 -11.52
N GLN A 65 -12.85 0.90 -10.34
CA GLN A 65 -13.34 -0.35 -9.76
C GLN A 65 -14.70 -0.74 -10.33
N THR A 66 -15.59 0.24 -10.52
CA THR A 66 -16.94 -0.01 -11.04
C THR A 66 -17.07 0.27 -12.53
N GLY A 67 -16.13 1.04 -13.11
CA GLY A 67 -16.24 1.55 -14.48
C GLY A 67 -17.25 2.69 -14.63
N ASP A 68 -17.79 3.19 -13.52
CA ASP A 68 -18.72 4.32 -13.52
C ASP A 68 -17.99 5.65 -13.72
N TYR A 69 -18.71 6.62 -14.28
CA TYR A 69 -18.24 8.00 -14.35
C TYR A 69 -19.26 8.95 -13.73
N TRP A 70 -18.72 9.98 -13.10
CA TRP A 70 -19.48 11.10 -12.57
C TRP A 70 -19.08 12.35 -13.35
N GLU A 71 -20.08 13.11 -13.77
CA GLU A 71 -19.89 14.28 -14.61
C GLU A 71 -20.53 15.51 -13.99
N GLN A 72 -19.87 16.65 -14.15
CA GLN A 72 -20.39 17.94 -13.74
C GLN A 72 -20.10 18.94 -14.87
N ILE A 73 -21.15 19.58 -15.38
CA ILE A 73 -21.09 20.57 -16.46
C ILE A 73 -21.44 21.94 -15.89
N GLY A 74 -20.47 22.86 -15.86
CA GLY A 74 -20.56 24.10 -15.09
C GLY A 74 -20.74 23.81 -13.61
N GLY A 75 -20.94 24.83 -12.77
CA GLY A 75 -21.21 24.65 -11.34
C GLY A 75 -22.55 23.98 -10.99
N GLY A 76 -23.11 23.14 -11.88
CA GLY A 76 -24.35 22.38 -11.68
C GLY A 76 -24.16 21.12 -10.83
N ASP A 77 -25.20 20.29 -10.74
CA ASP A 77 -25.18 19.07 -9.93
C ASP A 77 -24.35 17.95 -10.56
N TRP A 78 -23.86 17.02 -9.73
CA TRP A 78 -23.14 15.83 -10.18
C TRP A 78 -24.11 14.77 -10.72
N GLU A 79 -23.89 14.34 -11.95
CA GLU A 79 -24.68 13.29 -12.59
C GLU A 79 -23.86 11.99 -12.71
N LYS A 80 -24.45 10.87 -12.26
CA LYS A 80 -23.85 9.55 -12.42
C LYS A 80 -24.22 8.99 -13.79
N ASN A 81 -23.23 8.78 -14.63
CA ASN A 81 -23.42 8.17 -15.92
C ASN A 81 -22.73 6.79 -15.93
N THR A 82 -23.48 5.77 -16.34
CA THR A 82 -22.95 4.42 -16.55
C THR A 82 -22.51 4.28 -18.01
N PRO A 83 -21.45 3.50 -18.31
CA PRO A 83 -21.07 3.27 -19.69
C PRO A 83 -22.18 2.47 -20.36
N ILE A 84 -22.95 3.14 -21.23
CA ILE A 84 -23.87 2.49 -22.16
C ILE A 84 -23.00 1.83 -23.22
N LEU A 85 -22.34 0.72 -22.88
CA LEU A 85 -22.05 -0.29 -23.88
C LEU A 85 -23.41 -0.91 -24.24
N ASN A 86 -24.14 -0.25 -25.13
CA ASN A 86 -25.18 -0.90 -25.89
C ASN A 86 -24.47 -1.60 -27.06
N PRO A 87 -24.25 -2.92 -27.04
CA PRO A 87 -23.63 -3.63 -28.16
C PRO A 87 -24.52 -3.68 -29.42
N ASN A 88 -25.70 -3.05 -29.42
CA ASN A 88 -26.68 -3.14 -30.51
C ASN A 88 -27.22 -1.75 -30.95
N ASN A 89 -26.38 -0.90 -31.54
CA ASN A 89 -26.78 0.10 -32.55
C ASN A 89 -25.56 0.60 -33.34
#